data_AF-A0A7Y2LYN3-F1
#
_entry.id   AF-A0A7Y2LYN3-F1
#
_cell.length_a   1.000
_cell.length_b   1.000
_cell.length_c   1.000
_cell.angle_alpha   90.00
_cell.angle_beta   90.00
_cell.angle_gamma   90.00
#
_symmetry.space_group_name_H-M   'P 1'
#
loop_
_entity.id
_entity.type
_entity.pdbx_description
1 polymer ?
#
loop_
_entity_poly.entity_id
_entity_poly.type
_entity_poly.pdbx_seq_one_letter_code
_entity_poly.pdbx_strand_id
1 'polypeptide(L)'
;MSLNHGLNYYLVKYLSNQNFRGSEFKEIFNGFIKEYPEFSSNNSYQRTYRIIRELVNCDLMTLKRTHHNYKYTSNYSVSSLNSFLLKQDTTTDFKDKLKSEFTEVNLNIEKIRLEINFFDKYMKEYPILKDTILQFKKKSEQQLTYLESQICVLNMIRTNV
;
A
#
# COMPACT_ATOMS: atom_id res chain seq x y z
N MET A 1 5.66 -12.62 6.99
CA MET A 1 5.65 -11.15 7.02
C MET A 1 6.83 -10.65 6.20
N SER A 2 6.65 -9.65 5.33
CA SER A 2 7.79 -9.06 4.63
C SER A 2 8.78 -8.49 5.65
N LEU A 3 10.08 -8.54 5.35
CA LEU A 3 11.16 -8.01 6.21
C LEU A 3 10.90 -6.54 6.61
N ASN A 4 10.20 -5.80 5.75
CA ASN A 4 9.80 -4.41 5.95
C ASN A 4 8.67 -4.24 6.97
N HIS A 5 7.65 -5.10 6.97
CA HIS A 5 6.59 -5.09 8.00
C HIS A 5 7.16 -5.49 9.37
N GLY A 6 8.11 -6.43 9.39
CA GLY A 6 8.82 -6.79 10.61
C GLY A 6 9.54 -5.60 11.24
N LEU A 7 10.34 -4.86 10.46
CA LEU A 7 11.07 -3.70 10.94
C LEU A 7 10.14 -2.65 11.57
N ASN A 8 9.05 -2.29 10.89
CA ASN A 8 8.09 -1.30 11.38
C ASN A 8 7.50 -1.69 12.75
N TYR A 9 7.05 -2.94 12.89
CA TYR A 9 6.48 -3.45 14.13
C TYR A 9 7.51 -3.45 15.27
N TYR A 10 8.70 -3.99 15.03
CA TYR A 10 9.74 -4.06 16.07
C TYR A 10 10.28 -2.68 16.45
N LEU A 11 10.38 -1.75 15.49
CA LEU A 11 10.75 -0.38 15.78
C LEU A 11 9.70 0.31 16.65
N VAL A 12 8.41 0.16 16.36
CA VAL A 12 7.34 0.71 17.20
C VAL A 12 7.36 0.11 18.60
N LYS A 13 7.55 -1.21 18.71
CA LYS A 13 7.71 -1.92 19.99
C LYS A 13 8.93 -1.43 20.79
N TYR A 14 10.05 -1.16 20.11
CA TYR A 14 11.22 -0.56 20.74
C TYR A 14 10.89 0.85 21.26
N LEU A 15 10.36 1.71 20.39
CA LEU A 15 10.04 3.10 20.73
C LEU A 15 9.01 3.19 21.87
N SER A 16 8.04 2.28 21.95
CA SER A 16 7.02 2.28 23.02
C SER A 16 7.60 2.06 24.41
N ASN A 17 8.78 1.46 24.50
CA ASN A 17 9.48 1.19 25.76
C ASN A 17 10.55 2.24 26.08
N GLN A 18 10.76 3.23 25.22
CA GLN A 18 11.84 4.20 25.32
C GLN A 18 11.29 5.63 25.42
N ASN A 19 11.98 6.47 26.20
CA ASN A 19 11.67 7.89 26.31
C ASN A 19 12.94 8.71 26.02
N PHE A 20 13.08 9.16 24.77
CA PHE A 20 14.25 9.90 24.32
C PHE A 20 14.15 11.37 24.72
N ARG A 21 15.26 11.92 25.23
CA ARG A 21 15.39 13.33 25.61
C ARG A 21 16.63 13.93 24.96
N GLY A 22 16.45 14.48 23.76
CA GLY A 22 17.53 15.10 23.01
C GLY A 22 18.58 14.11 22.49
N SER A 23 18.15 12.90 22.15
CA SER A 23 19.02 11.82 21.65
C SER A 23 19.34 11.98 20.17
N GLU A 24 20.51 11.53 19.74
CA GLU A 24 20.85 11.50 18.32
C GLU A 24 20.24 10.28 17.62
N PHE A 25 20.01 10.38 16.31
CA PHE A 25 19.49 9.25 15.54
C PHE A 25 20.37 8.00 15.67
N LYS A 26 21.70 8.17 15.70
CA LYS A 26 22.63 7.05 15.87
C LYS A 26 22.43 6.34 17.21
N GLU A 27 22.13 7.08 18.28
CA GLU A 27 21.87 6.49 19.60
C GLU A 27 20.57 5.68 19.59
N ILE A 28 19.51 6.23 18.99
CA ILE A 28 18.22 5.56 18.82
C ILE A 28 18.40 4.27 18.02
N PHE A 29 19.11 4.34 16.89
CA PHE A 29 19.33 3.19 16.04
C PHE A 29 20.22 2.13 16.70
N ASN A 30 21.30 2.54 17.36
CA ASN A 30 22.18 1.62 18.08
C ASN A 30 21.44 0.90 19.22
N GLY A 31 20.55 1.61 19.93
CA GLY A 31 19.68 0.99 20.93
C GLY A 31 18.70 -0.01 20.30
N PHE A 32 18.09 0.35 19.17
CA PHE A 32 17.18 -0.53 18.44
C PHE A 32 17.86 -1.84 17.99
N ILE A 33 19.02 -1.77 17.35
CA ILE A 33 19.73 -2.97 16.87
C ILE A 33 20.36 -3.78 17.99
N LYS A 34 20.57 -3.19 19.18
CA LYS A 34 21.00 -3.94 20.37
C LYS A 34 19.88 -4.87 20.86
N GLU A 35 18.62 -4.44 20.76
CA GLU A 35 17.45 -5.26 21.08
C GLU A 35 17.06 -6.20 19.93
N TYR A 36 17.28 -5.78 18.67
CA TYR A 36 16.91 -6.52 17.46
C TYR A 36 18.05 -6.55 16.43
N PRO A 37 19.09 -7.38 16.63
CA PRO A 37 20.30 -7.42 15.79
C PRO A 37 20.05 -7.75 14.31
N GLU A 38 18.95 -8.44 14.01
CA GLU A 38 18.52 -8.78 12.64
C GLU A 38 18.27 -7.54 11.76
N PHE A 39 18.06 -6.36 12.36
CA PHE A 39 17.87 -5.09 11.66
C PHE A 39 19.13 -4.22 11.59
N SER A 40 20.32 -4.79 11.72
CA SER A 40 21.62 -4.08 11.65
C SER A 40 22.05 -3.67 10.23
N SER A 41 21.33 -4.11 9.19
CA SER A 41 21.68 -3.80 7.80
C SER A 41 21.61 -2.30 7.47
N ASN A 42 22.37 -1.86 6.45
CA ASN A 42 22.31 -0.47 5.97
C ASN A 42 20.91 -0.09 5.44
N ASN A 43 20.19 -1.04 4.84
CA ASN A 43 18.80 -0.81 4.40
C ASN A 43 17.89 -0.53 5.59
N SER A 44 18.05 -1.29 6.68
CA SER A 44 17.33 -1.08 7.94
C SER A 44 17.66 0.28 8.56
N TYR A 45 18.94 0.71 8.53
CA TYR A 45 19.34 2.05 8.98
C TYR A 45 18.58 3.16 8.26
N GLN A 46 18.60 3.14 6.93
CA GLN A 46 17.91 4.14 6.11
C GLN A 46 16.40 4.11 6.32
N ARG A 47 15.81 2.92 6.45
CA ARG A 47 14.37 2.77 6.69
C ARG A 47 13.97 3.30 8.07
N THR A 48 14.69 2.92 9.12
CA THR A 48 14.48 3.44 10.47
C THR A 48 14.62 4.96 10.52
N TYR A 49 15.61 5.53 9.80
CA TYR A 49 15.73 6.99 9.69
C TYR A 49 14.48 7.64 9.09
N ARG A 50 13.96 7.09 7.99
CA ARG A 50 12.73 7.60 7.35
C ARG A 50 11.54 7.54 8.32
N ILE A 51 11.37 6.43 9.04
CA ILE A 51 10.28 6.29 10.01
C ILE A 51 10.41 7.31 11.15
N ILE A 52 11.61 7.50 11.70
CA ILE A 52 11.84 8.52 12.72
C ILE A 52 11.51 9.93 12.20
N ARG A 53 11.83 10.23 10.93
CA ARG A 53 11.44 11.50 10.29
C ARG A 53 9.93 11.64 10.09
N GLU A 54 9.23 10.56 9.75
CA GLU A 54 7.77 10.56 9.68
C GLU A 54 7.12 10.78 11.05
N LEU A 55 7.67 10.18 12.11
CA LEU A 55 7.23 10.44 13.48
C LEU A 55 7.37 11.92 13.86
N VAL A 56 8.43 12.59 13.37
CA VAL A 56 8.58 14.04 13.55
C VAL A 56 7.50 14.81 12.79
N ASN A 57 7.20 14.42 11.55
CA ASN A 57 6.15 15.07 10.75
C ASN A 57 4.74 14.90 11.33
N CYS A 58 4.53 13.85 12.13
CA CYS A 58 3.27 13.58 12.83
C CYS A 58 3.24 14.11 14.27
N ASP A 59 4.20 14.96 14.66
CA ASP A 59 4.37 15.51 16.03
C ASP A 59 4.53 14.45 17.14
N LEU A 60 4.83 13.21 16.76
CA LEU A 60 5.11 12.10 17.69
C LEU A 60 6.54 12.18 18.24
N MET A 61 7.45 12.84 17.51
CA MET A 61 8.78 13.20 18.00
C MET A 61 9.06 14.67 17.72
N THR A 62 9.80 15.33 18.60
CA THR A 62 10.31 16.68 18.34
C THR A 62 11.75 16.61 17.86
N LEU A 63 12.04 17.29 16.75
CA LEU A 63 13.38 17.47 16.23
C LEU A 63 13.93 18.85 16.59
N LYS A 64 15.03 18.89 17.33
CA LYS A 64 15.79 20.11 17.60
C LYS A 64 17.14 20.05 16.89
N ARG A 65 17.48 21.11 16.16
CA ARG A 65 18.80 21.27 15.56
C ARG A 65 19.70 22.04 16.53
N THR A 66 20.80 21.43 16.94
CA THR A 66 21.83 22.09 17.76
C THR A 66 23.13 22.09 16.97
N HIS A 67 23.54 23.26 16.47
CA HIS A 67 24.76 23.49 15.69
C HIS A 67 24.94 22.50 14.51
N HIS A 68 25.55 21.34 14.74
CA HIS A 68 25.89 20.34 13.73
C HIS A 68 25.09 19.03 13.86
N ASN A 69 24.33 18.84 14.95
CA ASN A 69 23.63 17.57 15.22
C ASN A 69 22.11 17.76 15.33
N TYR A 70 21.40 16.70 14.98
CA TYR A 70 19.95 16.59 15.08
C TYR A 70 19.59 15.78 16.32
N LYS A 71 18.80 16.37 17.21
CA LYS A 71 18.37 15.77 18.47
C LYS A 71 16.88 15.50 18.47
N TYR A 72 16.49 14.30 18.85
CA TYR A 72 15.12 13.80 18.88
C TYR A 72 14.63 13.67 20.32
N THR A 73 13.39 14.10 20.56
CA THR A 73 12.72 13.95 21.85
C THR A 73 11.38 13.26 21.63
N SER A 74 11.07 12.26 22.45
CA SER A 74 9.79 11.55 22.38
C SER A 74 8.66 12.47 22.81
N ASN A 75 7.59 12.54 22.01
CA ASN A 75 6.34 13.23 22.32
C ASN A 75 5.12 12.29 22.12
N TYR A 76 5.38 11.00 21.92
CA TYR A 76 4.35 10.00 21.65
C TYR A 76 3.90 9.29 22.93
N SER A 77 2.66 8.82 22.91
CA SER A 77 2.17 7.74 23.77
C SER A 77 2.22 6.40 23.03
N VAL A 78 2.15 5.28 23.76
CA VAL A 78 2.05 3.94 23.16
C VAL A 78 0.85 3.83 22.20
N SER A 79 -0.30 4.40 22.58
CA SER A 79 -1.50 4.41 21.72
C SER A 79 -1.30 5.20 20.42
N SER A 80 -0.57 6.31 20.48
CA SER A 80 -0.26 7.12 19.29
C SER A 80 0.72 6.43 18.34
N LEU A 81 1.70 5.69 18.87
CA LEU A 81 2.61 4.86 18.06
C LEU A 81 1.88 3.70 17.39
N ASN A 82 0.98 3.03 18.11
CA ASN A 82 0.15 1.96 17.52
C ASN A 82 -0.76 2.50 16.41
N SER A 83 -1.33 3.69 16.60
CA SER A 83 -2.13 4.36 15.57
C SER A 83 -1.30 4.73 14.35
N PHE A 84 -0.04 5.14 14.54
CA PHE A 84 0.91 5.40 13.45
C PHE A 84 1.26 4.12 12.67
N LEU A 85 1.51 3.01 13.37
CA LEU A 85 1.78 1.70 12.77
C LEU A 85 0.60 1.24 11.90
N LEU A 86 -0.61 1.31 12.45
CA LEU A 86 -1.83 0.94 11.74
C LEU A 86 -2.05 1.80 10.49
N LYS A 87 -1.76 3.10 10.55
CA LYS A 87 -1.82 3.98 9.36
C LYS A 87 -0.79 3.58 8.31
N GLN A 88 0.44 3.25 8.69
CA GLN A 88 1.45 2.78 7.73
C GLN A 88 1.07 1.44 7.06
N ASP A 89 0.50 0.50 7.82
CA ASP A 89 0.11 -0.81 7.27
C ASP A 89 -1.18 -0.74 6.41
N THR A 90 -2.12 0.14 6.74
CA THR A 90 -3.42 0.24 6.03
C THR A 90 -3.42 1.18 4.83
N THR A 91 -2.59 2.23 4.81
CA THR A 91 -2.77 3.29 3.80
C THR A 91 -1.99 3.07 2.50
N THR A 92 -0.84 2.41 2.51
CA THR A 92 -0.05 2.18 1.29
C THR A 92 -0.43 0.87 0.59
N ASP A 93 -0.47 -0.27 1.29
CA ASP A 93 -0.66 -1.57 0.63
C ASP A 93 -2.10 -1.77 0.12
N PHE A 94 -3.10 -1.39 0.92
CA PHE A 94 -4.50 -1.53 0.52
C PHE A 94 -4.90 -0.55 -0.58
N LYS A 95 -4.50 0.74 -0.49
CA LYS A 95 -4.87 1.73 -1.51
C LYS A 95 -4.20 1.45 -2.85
N ASP A 96 -2.92 1.05 -2.83
CA ASP A 96 -2.21 0.71 -4.06
C ASP A 96 -2.77 -0.58 -4.69
N LYS A 97 -3.10 -1.59 -3.88
CA LYS A 97 -3.73 -2.83 -4.36
C LYS A 97 -5.15 -2.60 -4.90
N LEU A 98 -5.96 -1.80 -4.21
CA LEU A 98 -7.28 -1.41 -4.69
C LEU A 98 -7.19 -0.65 -6.01
N LYS A 99 -6.20 0.24 -6.14
CA LYS A 99 -5.94 0.99 -7.38
C LYS A 99 -5.47 0.09 -8.51
N SER A 100 -4.59 -0.89 -8.25
CA SER A 100 -4.15 -1.84 -9.27
C SER A 100 -5.31 -2.73 -9.73
N GLU A 101 -6.09 -3.29 -8.80
CA GLU A 101 -7.27 -4.09 -9.13
C GLU A 101 -8.29 -3.29 -9.93
N PHE A 102 -8.56 -2.04 -9.54
CA PHE A 102 -9.45 -1.14 -10.29
C PHE A 102 -8.96 -0.88 -11.72
N THR A 103 -7.65 -0.71 -11.91
CA THR A 103 -7.05 -0.45 -13.22
C THR A 103 -7.12 -1.69 -14.10
N GLU A 104 -6.84 -2.87 -13.53
CA GLU A 104 -6.88 -4.15 -14.23
C GLU A 104 -8.31 -4.50 -14.69
N VAL A 105 -9.31 -4.33 -13.82
CA VAL A 105 -10.72 -4.58 -14.17
C VAL A 105 -11.18 -3.65 -15.29
N ASN A 106 -10.80 -2.37 -15.28
CA ASN A 106 -11.09 -1.43 -16.38
C ASN A 106 -10.47 -1.88 -17.71
N LEU A 107 -9.19 -2.27 -17.71
CA LEU A 107 -8.53 -2.74 -18.91
C LEU A 107 -9.22 -3.99 -19.49
N ASN A 108 -9.65 -4.90 -18.62
CA ASN A 108 -10.39 -6.10 -19.03
C ASN A 108 -11.77 -5.76 -19.60
N ILE A 109 -12.49 -4.80 -19.02
CA ILE A 109 -13.78 -4.30 -19.56
C ILE A 109 -13.59 -3.77 -20.99
N GLU A 110 -12.61 -2.89 -21.21
CA GLU A 110 -12.34 -2.31 -22.53
C GLU A 110 -11.93 -3.38 -23.55
N LYS A 111 -11.12 -4.36 -23.14
CA LYS A 111 -10.76 -5.50 -24.00
C LYS A 111 -11.99 -6.31 -24.42
N ILE A 112 -12.89 -6.64 -23.50
CA ILE A 112 -14.09 -7.44 -23.80
C ILE A 112 -15.06 -6.65 -24.69
N ARG A 113 -15.19 -5.33 -24.48
CA ARG A 113 -15.98 -4.46 -25.38
C ARG A 113 -15.46 -4.51 -26.81
N LEU A 114 -14.14 -4.48 -26.99
CA LEU A 114 -13.53 -4.64 -28.32
C LEU A 114 -13.79 -6.03 -28.91
N GLU A 115 -13.67 -7.10 -28.12
CA GLU A 115 -13.98 -8.47 -28.57
C GLU A 115 -15.44 -8.59 -29.06
N ILE A 116 -16.40 -8.00 -28.34
CA ILE A 116 -17.81 -7.97 -28.75
C ILE A 116 -17.99 -7.26 -30.09
N ASN A 117 -17.32 -6.11 -30.28
CA ASN A 117 -17.34 -5.39 -31.56
C ASN A 117 -16.76 -6.23 -32.71
N PHE A 118 -15.70 -7.01 -32.46
CA PHE A 118 -15.15 -7.92 -33.44
C PHE A 118 -16.09 -9.09 -33.76
N PHE A 119 -16.79 -9.64 -32.77
CA PHE A 119 -17.81 -10.65 -33.03
C PHE A 119 -18.93 -10.10 -33.93
N ASP A 120 -19.39 -8.86 -33.71
CA ASP A 120 -20.39 -8.22 -34.56
C ASP A 120 -19.91 -8.02 -36.00
N LYS A 121 -18.62 -7.69 -36.17
CA LYS A 121 -18.00 -7.62 -37.49
C LYS A 121 -17.95 -9.00 -38.16
N TYR A 122 -17.44 -10.02 -37.46
CA TYR A 122 -17.27 -11.36 -38.03
C TYR A 122 -18.59 -12.09 -38.28
N MET A 123 -19.65 -11.79 -37.54
CA MET A 123 -21.00 -12.29 -37.85
C MET A 123 -21.49 -11.82 -39.23
N LYS A 124 -21.08 -10.63 -39.68
CA LYS A 124 -21.43 -10.10 -41.02
C LYS A 124 -20.57 -10.71 -42.10
N GLU A 125 -19.27 -10.89 -41.83
CA GLU A 125 -18.31 -11.45 -42.79
C GLU A 125 -18.46 -12.96 -42.99
N TYR A 126 -18.88 -13.69 -41.95
CA TYR A 126 -19.00 -15.15 -41.97
C TYR A 126 -20.39 -15.63 -41.54
N PRO A 127 -21.44 -15.48 -42.38
CA PRO A 127 -22.81 -15.85 -42.04
C PRO A 127 -22.99 -17.34 -41.69
N ILE A 128 -22.16 -18.20 -42.26
CA ILE A 128 -22.18 -19.66 -42.02
C ILE A 128 -21.81 -20.00 -40.58
N LEU A 129 -20.96 -19.19 -39.94
CA LEU A 129 -20.50 -19.38 -38.57
C LEU A 129 -21.31 -18.55 -37.55
N LYS A 130 -22.39 -17.89 -37.99
CA LYS A 130 -23.13 -16.92 -37.20
C LYS A 130 -23.59 -17.45 -35.85
N ASP A 131 -24.13 -18.66 -35.80
CA ASP A 131 -24.62 -19.24 -34.55
C ASP A 131 -23.49 -19.54 -33.56
N THR A 132 -22.34 -20.00 -34.07
CA THR A 132 -21.14 -20.23 -33.26
C THR A 132 -20.55 -18.92 -32.74
N ILE A 133 -20.44 -17.90 -33.59
CA ILE A 133 -19.95 -16.57 -33.20
C ILE A 133 -20.90 -15.92 -32.17
N LEU A 134 -22.21 -16.09 -32.34
CA LEU A 134 -23.22 -15.60 -31.40
C LEU A 134 -23.07 -16.24 -30.01
N GLN A 135 -22.75 -17.53 -29.94
CA GLN A 135 -22.47 -18.19 -28.65
C GLN A 135 -21.23 -17.60 -27.96
N PHE A 136 -20.16 -17.33 -28.70
CA PHE A 136 -18.96 -16.69 -28.14
C PHE A 136 -19.26 -15.26 -27.68
N LYS A 137 -19.99 -14.47 -28.49
CA LYS A 137 -20.43 -13.12 -28.13
C LYS A 137 -21.22 -13.12 -26.82
N LYS A 138 -22.19 -14.01 -26.65
CA LYS A 138 -22.99 -14.12 -25.41
C LYS A 138 -22.13 -14.40 -24.18
N LYS A 139 -21.09 -15.24 -24.28
CA LYS A 139 -20.16 -15.49 -23.17
C LYS A 139 -19.38 -14.23 -22.80
N SER A 140 -18.89 -13.49 -23.80
CA SER A 140 -18.19 -12.22 -23.56
C SER A 140 -19.11 -11.15 -22.97
N GLU A 141 -20.38 -11.06 -23.38
CA GLU A 141 -21.37 -10.14 -22.78
C GLU A 141 -21.68 -10.47 -21.31
N GLN A 142 -21.78 -11.75 -20.98
CA GLN A 142 -21.94 -12.18 -19.58
C GLN A 142 -20.72 -11.83 -18.73
N GLN A 143 -19.52 -12.04 -19.26
CA GLN A 143 -18.28 -11.67 -18.58
C GLN A 143 -18.15 -10.15 -18.41
N LEU A 144 -18.58 -9.37 -19.41
CA LEU A 144 -18.63 -7.91 -19.33
C LEU A 144 -19.54 -7.46 -18.17
N THR A 145 -20.75 -8.01 -18.10
CA THR A 145 -21.72 -7.68 -17.03
C THR A 145 -21.16 -7.98 -15.64
N TYR A 146 -20.43 -9.09 -15.50
CA TYR A 146 -19.75 -9.47 -14.26
C TYR A 146 -18.68 -8.44 -13.86
N LEU A 147 -17.80 -8.07 -14.79
CA LEU A 147 -16.73 -7.10 -14.52
C LEU A 147 -17.27 -5.68 -14.26
N GLU A 148 -18.33 -5.26 -14.96
CA GLU A 148 -19.01 -4.00 -14.71
C GLU A 148 -19.66 -3.95 -13.32
N SER A 149 -20.20 -5.09 -12.85
CA SER A 149 -20.70 -5.21 -11.48
C SER A 149 -19.56 -5.11 -10.46
N GLN A 150 -18.44 -5.80 -10.72
CA GLN A 150 -17.25 -5.76 -9.86
C GLN A 150 -16.69 -4.34 -9.75
N ILE A 151 -16.61 -3.59 -10.86
CA ILE A 151 -16.05 -2.24 -10.85
C ILE A 151 -16.95 -1.23 -10.13
N CYS A 152 -18.26 -1.42 -10.20
CA CYS A 152 -19.22 -0.64 -9.41
C CYS A 152 -18.95 -0.79 -7.92
N VAL A 153 -18.77 -2.03 -7.44
CA VAL A 153 -18.45 -2.31 -6.03
C VAL A 153 -17.09 -1.72 -5.66
N LEU A 154 -16.06 -1.89 -6.49
CA LEU A 154 -14.73 -1.32 -6.25
C LEU A 154 -14.77 0.22 -6.17
N ASN A 155 -15.59 0.88 -7.00
CA ASN A 155 -15.80 2.33 -6.93
C ASN A 155 -16.48 2.78 -5.63
N MET A 156 -17.48 2.03 -5.15
CA MET A 156 -18.12 2.31 -3.87
C MET A 156 -17.13 2.16 -2.70
N ILE A 157 -16.26 1.15 -2.75
CA ILE A 157 -15.21 0.97 -1.73
C ILE A 157 -14.21 2.12 -1.80
N ARG A 158 -13.75 2.48 -3.00
CA ARG A 158 -12.77 3.55 -3.22
C ARG A 158 -13.26 4.93 -2.79
N THR A 159 -14.55 5.22 -2.90
CA THR A 159 -15.12 6.52 -2.51
C THR A 159 -15.28 6.68 -0.99
N ASN A 160 -15.23 5.58 -0.24
CA ASN A 160 -15.40 5.54 1.22
C ASN A 160 -14.08 5.33 1.99
N VAL A 161 -12.92 5.30 1.31
CA VAL A 161 -11.57 5.03 1.89
C VAL A 161 -10.57 6.09 1.46
#